data_AF-A0A1J5QCN6-F1
#
_entry.id   AF-A0A1J5QCN6-F1
#
_cell.length_a   1.000
_cell.length_b   1.000
_cell.length_c   1.000
_cell.angle_alpha   90.00
_cell.angle_beta   90.00
_cell.angle_gamma   90.00
#
_symmetry.space_group_name_H-M   'P 1'
#
loop_
_entity.id
_entity.type
_entity.pdbx_description
1 polymer ?
#
loop_
_entity_poly.entity_id
_entity_poly.type
_entity_poly.pdbx_seq_one_letter_code
_entity_poly.pdbx_strand_id
1 'polypeptide(L)'
;MTDADDELRMYRDAVRRFVDAEFDPRQPHWRAQRAPDAADWLAAGRAGLLLPDVPQRCGGGGYAHAHARVVAEELAGAGVAFGAGMQGMVAQYILAYGSDAHKQAWLPRMARGELVAAITMTEPDLHREAARRRRPVSEPARQRAGHLCG
;
A
#
# COMPACT_ATOMS: atom_id res chain seq x y z
N MET A 1 18.97 -3.23 -21.52
CA MET A 1 18.20 -3.96 -20.51
C MET A 1 19.06 -3.96 -19.27
N THR A 2 18.60 -3.29 -18.21
CA THR A 2 19.38 -3.15 -16.97
C THR A 2 19.11 -4.32 -16.03
N ASP A 3 20.01 -4.60 -15.10
CA ASP A 3 19.85 -5.63 -14.07
C ASP A 3 18.56 -5.45 -13.26
N ALA A 4 18.17 -4.20 -12.98
CA ALA A 4 16.92 -3.85 -12.32
C ALA A 4 15.66 -4.17 -13.15
N ASP A 5 15.73 -4.05 -14.49
CA ASP A 5 14.61 -4.44 -15.36
C ASP A 5 14.42 -5.96 -15.37
N ASP A 6 15.53 -6.70 -15.29
CA ASP A 6 15.53 -8.16 -15.25
C ASP A 6 14.97 -8.68 -13.90
N GLU A 7 15.39 -8.08 -12.78
CA GLU A 7 14.83 -8.36 -11.44
C GLU A 7 13.32 -8.14 -11.41
N LEU A 8 12.86 -6.98 -11.90
CA LEU A 8 11.44 -6.62 -11.89
C LEU A 8 10.62 -7.58 -12.78
N ARG A 9 11.17 -8.02 -13.92
CA ARG A 9 10.54 -9.03 -14.78
C ARG A 9 10.43 -10.38 -14.07
N MET A 10 11.49 -10.84 -13.42
CA MET A 10 11.48 -12.10 -12.68
C MET A 10 10.47 -12.06 -11.52
N TYR A 11 10.43 -10.94 -10.79
CA TYR A 11 9.44 -10.73 -9.74
C TYR A 11 8.02 -10.77 -10.27
N ARG A 12 7.75 -10.10 -11.42
CA ARG A 12 6.44 -10.16 -12.09
C ARG A 12 6.02 -11.58 -12.43
N ASP A 13 6.92 -12.37 -13.02
CA ASP A 13 6.61 -13.75 -13.36
C ASP A 13 6.31 -14.61 -12.12
N ALA A 14 7.02 -14.36 -11.01
CA ALA A 14 6.77 -15.05 -9.75
C ALA A 14 5.40 -14.67 -9.16
N VAL A 15 5.07 -13.38 -9.14
CA VAL A 15 3.76 -12.88 -8.67
C VAL A 15 2.63 -13.47 -9.52
N ARG A 16 2.75 -13.42 -10.86
CA ARG A 16 1.74 -13.97 -11.77
C ARG A 16 1.45 -15.43 -11.48
N ARG A 17 2.51 -16.26 -11.42
CA ARG A 17 2.38 -17.70 -11.13
C ARG A 17 1.70 -17.95 -9.79
N PHE A 18 2.03 -17.17 -8.76
CA PHE A 18 1.37 -17.28 -7.47
C PHE A 18 -0.10 -16.89 -7.54
N VAL A 19 -0.43 -15.79 -8.20
CA VAL A 19 -1.81 -15.32 -8.34
C VAL A 19 -2.66 -16.36 -9.07
N ASP A 20 -2.18 -16.88 -10.19
CA ASP A 20 -2.88 -17.89 -11.00
C ASP A 20 -3.08 -19.21 -10.26
N ALA A 21 -2.08 -19.64 -9.47
CA ALA A 21 -2.12 -20.93 -8.79
C ALA A 21 -2.88 -20.90 -7.45
N GLU A 22 -2.70 -19.84 -6.66
CA GLU A 22 -3.17 -19.80 -5.27
C GLU A 22 -4.38 -18.90 -5.06
N PHE A 23 -4.50 -17.79 -5.81
CA PHE A 23 -5.51 -16.76 -5.53
C PHE A 23 -6.70 -16.83 -6.47
N ASP A 24 -6.47 -16.99 -7.78
CA ASP A 24 -7.55 -17.07 -8.75
C ASP A 24 -8.58 -18.18 -8.43
N PRO A 25 -8.15 -19.41 -8.08
CA PRO A 25 -9.09 -20.48 -7.74
C PRO A 25 -9.89 -20.23 -6.45
N ARG A 26 -9.41 -19.36 -5.55
CA ARG A 26 -10.05 -19.06 -4.26
C ARG A 26 -11.11 -17.98 -4.33
N GLN A 27 -11.17 -17.21 -5.43
CA GLN A 27 -12.09 -16.10 -5.56
C GLN A 27 -13.57 -16.46 -5.30
N PRO A 28 -14.12 -17.61 -5.76
CA PRO A 28 -15.51 -17.98 -5.46
C PRO A 28 -15.77 -18.15 -3.96
N HIS A 29 -14.81 -18.74 -3.24
CA HIS A 29 -14.89 -18.92 -1.79
C HIS A 29 -14.86 -17.57 -1.07
N TRP A 30 -13.90 -16.70 -1.41
CA TRP A 30 -13.80 -15.36 -0.84
C TRP A 30 -15.05 -14.51 -1.10
N ARG A 31 -15.66 -14.62 -2.29
CA ARG A 31 -16.91 -13.93 -2.61
C ARG A 31 -18.06 -14.42 -1.73
N ALA A 32 -18.17 -15.73 -1.50
CA ALA A 32 -19.24 -16.30 -0.68
C ALA A 32 -19.16 -15.81 0.78
N GLN A 33 -17.96 -15.76 1.36
CA GLN A 33 -17.76 -15.33 2.75
C GLN A 33 -17.42 -13.84 2.92
N ARG A 34 -17.23 -13.12 1.81
CA ARG A 34 -16.90 -11.68 1.71
C ARG A 34 -15.52 -11.29 2.24
N ALA A 35 -14.58 -12.23 2.36
CA ALA A 35 -13.21 -11.96 2.80
C ALA A 35 -12.25 -13.10 2.38
N PRO A 36 -10.96 -12.81 2.15
CA PRO A 36 -9.90 -13.83 2.13
C PRO A 36 -9.67 -14.45 3.52
N ASP A 37 -9.17 -15.69 3.56
CA ASP A 37 -8.83 -16.36 4.80
C ASP A 37 -7.52 -15.85 5.39
N ALA A 38 -7.32 -16.05 6.69
CA ALA A 38 -6.03 -15.78 7.34
C ALA A 38 -4.89 -16.57 6.69
N ALA A 39 -5.16 -17.79 6.21
CA ALA A 39 -4.17 -18.61 5.51
C ALA A 39 -3.71 -17.98 4.19
N ASP A 40 -4.58 -17.24 3.50
CA ASP A 40 -4.27 -16.57 2.24
C ASP A 40 -3.33 -15.38 2.47
N TRP A 41 -3.54 -14.63 3.56
CA TRP A 41 -2.64 -13.56 4.00
C TRP A 41 -1.25 -14.10 4.34
N LEU A 42 -1.18 -15.20 5.09
CA LEU A 42 0.09 -15.84 5.40
C LEU A 42 0.77 -16.39 4.14
N ALA A 43 0.01 -16.91 3.17
CA ALA A 43 0.54 -17.36 1.88
C ALA A 43 1.11 -16.21 1.06
N ALA A 44 0.38 -15.09 0.93
CA ALA A 44 0.88 -13.89 0.25
C ALA A 44 2.13 -13.32 0.91
N GLY A 45 2.20 -13.32 2.24
CA GLY A 45 3.39 -12.88 2.98
C GLY A 45 4.61 -13.76 2.68
N ARG A 46 4.45 -15.10 2.71
CA ARG A 46 5.53 -16.04 2.34
C ARG A 46 5.98 -15.91 0.89
N ALA A 47 5.05 -15.60 -0.01
CA ALA A 47 5.34 -15.40 -1.43
C ALA A 47 5.91 -13.99 -1.75
N GLY A 48 6.02 -13.11 -0.76
CA GLY A 48 6.61 -11.78 -0.92
C GLY A 48 5.69 -10.75 -1.57
N LEU A 49 4.38 -11.02 -1.68
CA LEU A 49 3.41 -10.09 -2.29
C LEU A 49 3.09 -8.90 -1.36
N LEU A 50 3.34 -9.05 -0.06
CA LEU A 50 2.99 -8.05 0.95
C LEU A 50 4.21 -7.17 1.28
N LEU A 51 4.00 -5.85 1.21
CA LEU A 51 4.99 -4.83 1.57
C LEU A 51 6.35 -5.03 0.84
N PRO A 52 6.38 -5.31 -0.48
CA PRO A 52 7.64 -5.55 -1.18
C PRO A 52 8.54 -4.31 -1.18
N ASP A 53 7.95 -3.11 -1.09
CA ASP A 53 8.62 -1.81 -1.16
C ASP A 53 8.92 -1.19 0.22
N VAL A 54 8.58 -1.87 1.31
CA VAL A 54 8.94 -1.44 2.67
C VAL A 54 10.37 -1.90 2.97
N PRO A 55 11.25 -1.06 3.54
CA PRO A 55 12.65 -1.42 3.80
C PRO A 55 12.83 -2.69 4.63
N GLN A 56 13.88 -3.48 4.35
CA GLN A 56 14.15 -4.73 5.07
C GLN A 56 14.36 -4.52 6.58
N ARG A 57 14.94 -3.39 7.00
CA ARG A 57 15.08 -3.03 8.43
C ARG A 57 13.74 -2.89 9.18
N CYS A 58 12.65 -2.76 8.45
CA CYS A 58 11.27 -2.71 8.97
C CYS A 58 10.51 -4.01 8.69
N GLY A 59 11.17 -5.06 8.20
CA GLY A 59 10.58 -6.37 7.91
C GLY A 59 9.84 -6.49 6.59
N GLY A 60 9.96 -5.52 5.68
CA GLY A 60 9.44 -5.62 4.30
C GLY A 60 10.44 -6.23 3.31
N GLY A 61 10.06 -6.26 2.03
CA GLY A 61 10.91 -6.80 0.96
C GLY A 61 12.11 -5.92 0.58
N GLY A 62 11.98 -4.60 0.79
CA GLY A 62 12.94 -3.55 0.47
C GLY A 62 13.35 -3.47 -0.99
N TYR A 63 12.43 -3.85 -1.87
CA TYR A 63 12.48 -3.58 -3.29
C TYR A 63 12.04 -2.14 -3.61
N ALA A 64 12.16 -1.73 -4.87
CA ALA A 64 11.62 -0.45 -5.34
C ALA A 64 10.08 -0.45 -5.36
N HIS A 65 9.45 0.73 -5.28
CA HIS A 65 7.99 0.91 -5.43
C HIS A 65 7.40 0.27 -6.70
N ALA A 66 8.20 0.09 -7.75
CA ALA A 66 7.81 -0.64 -8.95
C ALA A 66 7.33 -2.07 -8.64
N HIS A 67 7.88 -2.74 -7.61
CA HIS A 67 7.48 -4.08 -7.21
C HIS A 67 6.08 -4.11 -6.58
N ALA A 68 5.74 -3.12 -5.76
CA ALA A 68 4.37 -2.99 -5.24
C ALA A 68 3.37 -2.74 -6.37
N ARG A 69 3.76 -1.97 -7.39
CA ARG A 69 2.97 -1.77 -8.61
C ARG A 69 2.78 -3.07 -9.39
N VAL A 70 3.81 -3.88 -9.55
CA VAL A 70 3.71 -5.20 -10.19
C VAL A 70 2.66 -6.07 -9.49
N VAL A 71 2.69 -6.14 -8.16
CA VAL A 71 1.67 -6.89 -7.39
C VAL A 71 0.27 -6.40 -7.70
N ALA A 72 0.07 -5.07 -7.70
CA ALA A 72 -1.23 -4.49 -8.02
C ALA A 72 -1.70 -4.81 -9.46
N GLU A 73 -0.79 -4.76 -10.44
CA GLU A 73 -1.09 -5.04 -11.85
C GLU A 73 -1.45 -6.51 -12.08
N GLU A 74 -0.71 -7.46 -11.49
CA GLU A 74 -1.00 -8.89 -11.67
C GLU A 74 -2.30 -9.29 -10.96
N LEU A 75 -2.57 -8.77 -9.75
CA LEU A 75 -3.86 -8.97 -9.08
C LEU A 75 -5.02 -8.40 -9.90
N ALA A 76 -4.85 -7.19 -10.44
CA ALA A 76 -5.89 -6.55 -11.27
C ALA A 76 -6.10 -7.29 -12.59
N GLY A 77 -5.03 -7.77 -13.24
CA GLY A 77 -5.08 -8.56 -14.46
C GLY A 77 -5.86 -9.86 -14.31
N ALA A 78 -5.73 -10.52 -13.15
CA ALA A 78 -6.50 -11.71 -12.78
C ALA A 78 -7.89 -11.39 -12.17
N GLY A 79 -8.25 -10.11 -12.01
CA GLY A 79 -9.51 -9.71 -11.37
C GLY A 79 -9.61 -10.04 -9.88
N VAL A 80 -8.48 -10.29 -9.22
CA VAL A 80 -8.39 -10.74 -7.82
C VAL A 80 -8.45 -9.55 -6.86
N ALA A 81 -9.52 -9.48 -6.06
CA ALA A 81 -9.70 -8.45 -5.04
C ALA A 81 -9.22 -8.90 -3.65
N PHE A 82 -7.90 -8.95 -3.44
CA PHE A 82 -7.30 -9.48 -2.20
C PHE A 82 -7.11 -8.44 -1.07
N GLY A 83 -6.84 -7.18 -1.40
CA GLY A 83 -6.61 -6.11 -0.40
C GLY A 83 -5.14 -5.75 -0.12
N ALA A 84 -4.18 -6.35 -0.84
CA ALA A 84 -2.74 -6.04 -0.70
C ALA A 84 -2.42 -4.55 -0.88
N GLY A 85 -3.13 -3.84 -1.75
CA GLY A 85 -2.97 -2.39 -1.94
C GLY A 85 -3.32 -1.58 -0.69
N MET A 86 -4.41 -1.94 0.02
CA MET A 86 -4.80 -1.27 1.27
C MET A 86 -3.77 -1.51 2.37
N GLN A 87 -3.31 -2.76 2.50
CA GLN A 87 -2.23 -3.15 3.40
C GLN A 87 -0.96 -2.30 3.15
N GLY A 88 -0.56 -2.16 1.89
CA GLY A 88 0.58 -1.33 1.48
C GLY A 88 0.41 0.15 1.83
N MET A 89 -0.76 0.74 1.57
CA MET A 89 -1.04 2.13 1.94
C MET A 89 -0.89 2.37 3.45
N VAL A 90 -1.48 1.50 4.29
CA VAL A 90 -1.35 1.63 5.75
C VAL A 90 0.11 1.49 6.20
N ALA A 91 0.85 0.55 5.60
CA ALA A 91 2.27 0.36 5.87
C ALA A 91 3.08 1.63 5.58
N GLN A 92 2.80 2.33 4.47
CA GLN A 92 3.49 3.57 4.12
C GLN A 92 3.17 4.71 5.12
N TYR A 93 1.95 4.79 5.65
CA TYR A 93 1.65 5.74 6.74
C TYR A 93 2.44 5.44 8.01
N ILE A 94 2.53 4.17 8.41
CA ILE A 94 3.34 3.77 9.58
C ILE A 94 4.83 4.05 9.34
N LEU A 95 5.31 3.80 8.13
CA LEU A 95 6.71 4.05 7.76
C LEU A 95 7.05 5.55 7.78
N ALA A 96 6.15 6.40 7.29
CA ALA A 96 6.35 7.85 7.25
C ALA A 96 6.19 8.53 8.61
N TYR A 97 5.17 8.14 9.39
CA TYR A 97 4.75 8.89 10.58
C TYR A 97 4.82 8.11 11.89
N GLY A 98 5.01 6.80 11.83
CA GLY A 98 5.13 5.97 13.03
C GLY A 98 6.45 6.22 13.78
N SER A 99 6.42 6.02 15.09
CA SER A 99 7.64 5.88 15.89
C SER A 99 8.39 4.61 15.47
N ASP A 100 9.67 4.51 15.82
CA ASP A 100 10.44 3.30 15.54
C ASP A 100 9.85 2.08 16.25
N ALA A 101 9.27 2.26 17.44
CA ALA A 101 8.53 1.22 18.14
C ALA A 101 7.32 0.72 17.34
N HIS A 102 6.52 1.61 16.75
CA HIS A 102 5.38 1.22 15.91
C HIS A 102 5.83 0.51 14.63
N LYS A 103 6.89 1.00 13.98
CA LYS A 103 7.45 0.37 12.78
C LYS A 103 7.88 -1.07 13.06
N GLN A 104 8.64 -1.28 14.13
CA GLN A 104 9.14 -2.61 14.50
C GLN A 104 8.03 -3.55 14.99
N ALA A 105 7.00 -3.02 15.65
CA ALA A 105 5.88 -3.82 16.13
C ALA A 105 4.96 -4.31 15.00
N TRP A 106 4.72 -3.48 13.97
CA TRP A 106 3.63 -3.73 13.02
C TRP A 106 4.09 -4.14 11.63
N LEU A 107 5.07 -3.44 11.04
CA LEU A 107 5.47 -3.65 9.66
C LEU A 107 5.95 -5.09 9.37
N PRO A 108 6.77 -5.73 10.24
CA PRO A 108 7.18 -7.11 10.00
C PRO A 108 5.99 -8.10 10.01
N ARG A 109 5.01 -7.88 10.89
CA ARG A 109 3.81 -8.74 10.99
C ARG A 109 2.89 -8.53 9.80
N MET A 110 2.78 -7.29 9.32
CA MET A 110 2.02 -6.96 8.11
C MET A 110 2.64 -7.58 6.85
N ALA A 111 3.98 -7.56 6.73
CA ALA A 111 4.70 -8.18 5.61
C ALA A 111 4.55 -9.70 5.61
N ARG A 112 4.50 -10.34 6.78
CA ARG A 112 4.26 -11.79 6.90
C ARG A 112 2.80 -12.21 6.74
N GLY A 113 1.87 -11.25 6.69
CA GLY A 113 0.43 -11.52 6.65
C GLY A 113 -0.17 -11.96 7.99
N GLU A 114 0.54 -11.79 9.10
CA GLU A 114 0.08 -12.09 10.47
C GLU A 114 -0.82 -10.98 11.04
N LEU A 115 -0.74 -9.79 10.45
CA LEU A 115 -1.52 -8.63 10.82
C LEU A 115 -2.09 -7.99 9.55
N VAL A 116 -3.41 -7.96 9.42
CA VAL A 116 -4.10 -7.29 8.32
C VAL A 116 -4.55 -5.92 8.81
N ALA A 117 -4.22 -4.89 8.04
CA ALA A 117 -4.51 -3.51 8.36
C ALA A 117 -5.58 -2.95 7.41
N ALA A 118 -6.41 -2.08 7.97
CA ALA A 118 -7.42 -1.33 7.25
C ALA A 118 -7.31 0.16 7.63
N ILE A 119 -7.82 1.02 6.77
CA ILE A 119 -7.90 2.46 7.02
C ILE A 119 -9.36 2.90 7.02
N THR A 120 -9.73 3.70 8.01
CA THR A 120 -11.09 4.23 8.16
C THR A 120 -11.01 5.74 8.18
N MET A 121 -11.27 6.38 7.04
CA MET A 121 -11.32 7.85 6.91
C MET A 121 -12.71 8.34 6.52
N THR A 122 -13.51 7.47 5.92
CA THR A 122 -14.87 7.80 5.50
C THR A 122 -15.79 7.66 6.71
N GLU A 123 -16.30 8.78 7.20
CA GLU A 123 -17.42 8.81 8.13
C GLU A 123 -18.71 9.16 7.37
N PRO A 124 -19.88 8.63 7.78
CA PRO A 124 -21.16 8.90 7.12
C PRO A 124 -21.47 10.39 6.95
N ASP A 125 -20.95 11.28 7.82
CA ASP A 125 -21.26 12.72 7.78
C ASP A 125 -20.18 13.56 7.09
N LEU A 126 -18.91 13.12 7.10
CA LEU A 126 -17.77 13.88 6.56
C LEU A 126 -17.85 14.12 5.04
N HIS A 127 -18.53 13.25 4.29
CA HIS A 127 -18.79 13.47 2.85
C HIS A 127 -19.56 14.78 2.56
N ARG A 128 -20.44 15.24 3.47
CA ARG A 128 -21.22 16.47 3.33
C ARG A 128 -20.44 17.69 3.80
N GLU A 129 -19.55 17.54 4.79
CA GLU A 129 -18.70 18.64 5.26
C GLU A 129 -17.54 18.98 4.32
N ALA A 130 -16.96 17.98 3.64
CA ALA A 130 -15.93 18.20 2.64
C ALA A 130 -16.41 19.10 1.47
N ALA A 131 -17.71 19.03 1.14
CA ALA A 131 -18.33 19.93 0.17
C ALA A 131 -18.47 21.39 0.68
N ARG A 132 -18.47 21.61 2.01
CA ARG A 132 -18.66 22.93 2.63
C ARG A 132 -17.37 23.67 2.95
N ARG A 133 -16.23 22.99 3.07
CA ARG A 133 -14.94 23.64 3.33
C ARG A 133 -14.19 23.99 2.03
N ARG A 134 -14.75 24.90 1.23
CA ARG A 134 -13.92 25.77 0.38
C ARG A 134 -13.48 26.95 1.23
N ARG A 135 -12.38 26.83 1.98
CA ARG A 135 -11.71 28.05 2.46
C ARG A 135 -11.24 28.77 1.20
N PRO A 136 -11.65 30.03 0.94
CA PRO A 136 -11.03 30.78 -0.13
C PRO A 136 -9.53 30.87 0.18
N VAL A 137 -8.71 30.58 -0.82
CA VAL A 137 -7.27 30.84 -0.76
C VAL A 137 -7.14 32.35 -0.52
N SER A 138 -6.66 32.74 0.66
CA SER A 138 -6.32 34.13 0.92
C SER A 138 -5.16 34.51 0.01
N GLU A 139 -5.37 35.52 -0.82
CA GLU A 139 -4.37 36.09 -1.73
C GLU A 139 -3.09 36.44 -0.95
N PRO A 140 -1.89 36.12 -1.46
CA PRO A 140 -0.66 36.45 -0.75
C PRO A 140 -0.58 37.98 -0.60
N ALA A 141 -0.38 38.43 0.64
CA ALA A 141 -0.24 39.83 0.97
C ALA A 141 0.88 40.45 0.13
N ARG A 142 0.53 41.39 -0.76
CA ARG A 142 1.50 42.21 -1.48
C ARG A 142 2.38 42.92 -0.46
N GLN A 143 3.63 42.49 -0.38
CA GLN A 143 4.65 43.10 0.46
C GLN A 143 4.83 44.54 -0.02
N ARG A 144 4.38 45.49 0.81
CA ARG A 144 4.59 46.92 0.56
C ARG A 144 6.08 47.19 0.63
N ALA A 145 6.71 47.36 -0.53
CA ALA A 145 8.03 47.94 -0.62
C ALA A 145 7.95 49.41 -0.18
N GLY A 146 8.70 49.77 0.86
CA GLY A 146 8.86 51.15 1.26
C GLY A 146 9.57 51.32 2.60
N HIS A 147 10.91 51.29 2.60
CA HIS A 147 11.74 52.41 3.10
C HIS A 147 13.25 52.11 2.98
N LEU A 148 13.89 52.88 2.08
CA LEU A 148 15.09 53.70 2.26
C LEU A 148 16.28 53.18 3.10
N CYS A 149 17.42 53.01 2.44
CA CYS A 149 18.75 53.35 2.96
C CYS A 149 19.65 53.74 1.77
N GLY A 150 20.23 54.95 1.80
CA GLY A 150 21.11 55.50 0.76
C GLY A 150 20.72 56.91 0.33
#